data_AF-A0A2P8W2M9-F1
#
_entry.id   AF-A0A2P8W2M9-F1
#
_cell.length_a   1.000
_cell.length_b   1.000
_cell.length_c   1.000
_cell.angle_alpha   90.00
_cell.angle_beta   90.00
_cell.angle_gamma   90.00
#
_symmetry.space_group_name_H-M   'P 1'
#
loop_
_entity.id
_entity.type
_entity.pdbx_description
1 polymer ?
#
loop_
_entity_poly.entity_id
_entity_poly.type
_entity_poly.pdbx_seq_one_letter_code
_entity_poly.pdbx_strand_id
1 'polypeptide(L)'
;SLPEPDPFAQAVSLAQAAAEAGQTANSTAEWLDLAARWQRASDLMAAVPAEDPRYDTAQQRVETYRENSALALAASKAVESEAE
;
A
#
# COMPACT_ATOMS: atom_id res chain seq x y z
N SER A 1 30.05 -2.78 -2.81
CA SER A 1 28.73 -2.27 -3.22
C SER A 1 27.73 -2.69 -2.17
N LEU A 2 26.90 -1.76 -1.67
CA LEU A 2 25.73 -2.15 -0.88
C LEU A 2 24.73 -2.84 -1.83
N PRO A 3 24.00 -3.87 -1.36
CA PRO A 3 22.94 -4.45 -2.17
C PRO A 3 21.91 -3.38 -2.53
N GLU A 4 21.46 -3.39 -3.78
CA GLU A 4 20.41 -2.48 -4.23
C GLU A 4 19.10 -2.79 -3.47
N PRO A 5 18.32 -1.78 -3.06
CA PRO A 5 17.09 -2.01 -2.30
C PRO A 5 16.11 -2.89 -3.09
N ASP A 6 15.65 -4.01 -2.53
CA ASP A 6 14.66 -4.89 -3.17
C ASP A 6 13.27 -4.22 -3.17
N PRO A 7 12.73 -3.77 -4.32
CA PRO A 7 11.44 -3.10 -4.37
C PRO A 7 10.29 -4.03 -3.95
N PHE A 8 10.39 -5.34 -4.26
CA PHE A 8 9.37 -6.31 -3.89
C PHE A 8 9.28 -6.46 -2.37
N ALA A 9 10.41 -6.68 -1.69
CA ALA A 9 10.43 -6.84 -0.24
C ALA A 9 9.94 -5.58 0.50
N GLN A 10 10.34 -4.39 0.03
CA GLN A 10 9.88 -3.13 0.58
C GLN A 10 8.37 -2.94 0.41
N ALA A 11 7.83 -3.27 -0.77
CA ALA A 11 6.40 -3.22 -1.02
C ALA A 11 5.61 -4.13 -0.10
N VAL A 12 6.03 -5.40 0.05
CA VAL A 12 5.39 -6.36 0.95
C VAL A 12 5.39 -5.86 2.39
N SER A 13 6.51 -5.30 2.86
CA SER A 13 6.61 -4.74 4.21
C SER A 13 5.65 -3.57 4.44
N LEU A 14 5.57 -2.64 3.49
CA LEU A 14 4.63 -1.49 3.58
C LEU A 14 3.17 -1.94 3.55
N ALA A 15 2.84 -2.86 2.63
CA ALA A 15 1.51 -3.45 2.51
C ALA A 15 1.08 -4.15 3.81
N GLN A 16 1.98 -4.93 4.43
CA GLN A 16 1.71 -5.60 5.69
C GLN A 16 1.46 -4.59 6.82
N ALA A 17 2.31 -3.57 6.93
CA ALA A 17 2.14 -2.53 7.94
C ALA A 17 0.83 -1.73 7.75
N ALA A 18 0.41 -1.49 6.50
CA ALA A 18 -0.86 -0.85 6.20
C ALA A 18 -2.06 -1.74 6.56
N ALA A 19 -1.97 -3.04 6.27
CA ALA A 19 -3.00 -4.02 6.63
C ALA A 19 -3.16 -4.18 8.15
N GLU A 20 -2.06 -4.18 8.91
CA GLU A 20 -2.07 -4.24 10.37
C GLU A 20 -2.69 -2.97 10.97
N ALA A 21 -2.25 -1.79 10.53
CA ALA A 21 -2.78 -0.53 11.01
C ALA A 21 -4.28 -0.34 10.67
N GLY A 22 -4.73 -0.90 9.53
CA GLY A 22 -6.14 -0.90 9.12
C GLY A 22 -7.09 -1.62 10.07
N GLN A 23 -6.59 -2.48 10.95
CA GLN A 23 -7.44 -3.16 11.94
C GLN A 23 -7.89 -2.23 13.07
N THR A 24 -7.20 -1.10 13.28
CA THR A 24 -7.45 -0.19 14.41
C THR A 24 -7.66 1.27 14.01
N ALA A 25 -7.50 1.60 12.73
CA ALA A 25 -7.68 2.96 12.22
C ALA A 25 -9.10 3.48 12.47
N ASN A 26 -9.22 4.66 13.07
CA ASN A 26 -10.48 5.27 13.47
C ASN A 26 -10.56 6.78 13.17
N SER A 27 -9.49 7.37 12.67
CA SER A 27 -9.43 8.78 12.31
C SER A 27 -9.15 8.97 10.82
N THR A 28 -9.59 10.10 10.27
CA THR A 28 -9.28 10.50 8.89
C THR A 28 -7.78 10.46 8.61
N ALA A 29 -6.96 10.94 9.54
CA ALA A 29 -5.50 10.97 9.40
C ALA A 29 -4.88 9.56 9.30
N GLU A 30 -5.34 8.62 10.11
CA GLU A 30 -4.89 7.22 10.02
C GLU A 30 -5.27 6.61 8.68
N TRP A 31 -6.53 6.76 8.25
CA TRP A 31 -6.97 6.24 6.95
C TRP A 31 -6.19 6.83 5.76
N LEU A 32 -5.84 8.11 5.81
CA LEU A 32 -4.98 8.75 4.81
C LEU A 32 -3.55 8.19 4.81
N ASP A 33 -2.97 7.93 5.98
CA ASP A 33 -1.65 7.29 6.09
C ASP A 33 -1.67 5.87 5.51
N LEU A 34 -2.72 5.09 5.79
CA LEU A 34 -2.91 3.75 5.19
C LEU A 34 -2.98 3.83 3.66
N ALA A 35 -3.76 4.76 3.13
CA ALA A 35 -3.88 4.95 1.68
C ALA A 35 -2.53 5.27 1.04
N ALA A 36 -1.73 6.14 1.67
CA ALA A 36 -0.41 6.49 1.19
C ALA A 36 0.56 5.29 1.21
N ARG A 37 0.53 4.46 2.26
CA ARG A 37 1.34 3.23 2.35
C ARG A 37 0.97 2.22 1.28
N TRP A 38 -0.33 2.00 1.04
CA TRP A 38 -0.82 1.13 -0.02
C TRP A 38 -0.42 1.62 -1.42
N GLN A 39 -0.54 2.92 -1.67
CA GLN A 39 -0.10 3.52 -2.93
C GLN A 39 1.40 3.32 -3.14
N ARG A 40 2.21 3.60 -2.11
CA ARG A 40 3.66 3.41 -2.19
C ARG A 40 4.06 1.96 -2.41
N ALA A 41 3.37 1.02 -1.78
CA ALA A 41 3.57 -0.41 -2.00
C ALA A 41 3.25 -0.79 -3.46
N SER A 42 2.18 -0.25 -4.04
CA SER A 42 1.84 -0.45 -5.46
C SER A 42 2.94 0.07 -6.39
N ASP A 43 3.44 1.29 -6.13
CA ASP A 43 4.50 1.90 -6.95
C ASP A 43 5.79 1.09 -6.90
N LEU A 44 6.12 0.53 -5.73
CA LEU A 44 7.28 -0.35 -5.57
C LEU A 44 7.10 -1.69 -6.30
N MET A 45 5.90 -2.29 -6.26
CA MET A 45 5.60 -3.50 -7.04
C MET A 45 5.73 -3.24 -8.55
N ALA A 46 5.29 -2.08 -9.02
CA ALA A 46 5.42 -1.68 -10.41
C ALA A 46 6.88 -1.45 -10.84
N ALA A 47 7.78 -1.18 -9.90
CA ALA A 47 9.20 -0.98 -10.14
C ALA A 47 10.03 -2.28 -10.13
N VAL A 48 9.40 -3.44 -9.86
CA VAL A 48 10.08 -4.74 -9.93
C VAL A 48 10.49 -5.03 -11.39
N PRO A 49 11.77 -5.32 -11.68
CA PRO A 49 12.22 -5.62 -13.05
C PRO A 49 11.56 -6.88 -13.62
N ALA A 50 11.39 -6.94 -14.95
CA ALA A 50 10.77 -8.08 -15.63
C ALA A 50 11.57 -9.38 -15.50
N GLU A 51 12.87 -9.26 -15.22
CA GLU A 51 13.79 -10.37 -15.01
C GLU A 51 13.73 -10.94 -13.58
N ASP A 52 13.09 -10.25 -12.63
CA ASP A 52 12.90 -10.77 -11.28
C ASP A 52 11.90 -11.94 -11.31
N PRO A 53 12.21 -13.09 -10.68
CA PRO A 53 11.31 -14.25 -10.67
C PRO A 53 9.94 -13.96 -10.04
N ARG A 54 9.77 -12.85 -9.33
CA ARG A 54 8.53 -12.42 -8.68
C ARG A 54 7.75 -11.40 -9.51
N TYR A 55 8.21 -11.03 -10.71
CA TYR A 55 7.60 -9.97 -11.52
C TYR A 55 6.10 -10.16 -11.72
N ASP A 56 5.64 -11.33 -12.15
CA ASP A 56 4.21 -11.60 -12.38
C ASP A 56 3.39 -11.42 -11.09
N THR A 57 3.95 -11.84 -9.95
CA THR A 57 3.32 -11.61 -8.64
C THR A 57 3.30 -10.12 -8.31
N ALA A 58 4.38 -9.40 -8.59
CA ALA A 58 4.45 -7.96 -8.36
C ALA A 58 3.39 -7.22 -9.17
N GLN A 59 3.23 -7.52 -10.47
CA GLN A 59 2.23 -6.89 -11.33
C GLN A 59 0.80 -7.12 -10.82
N GLN A 60 0.47 -8.34 -10.36
CA GLN A 60 -0.82 -8.60 -9.72
C GLN A 60 -1.02 -7.75 -8.46
N ARG A 61 0.03 -7.57 -7.66
CA ARG A 61 -0.01 -6.76 -6.44
C ARG A 61 -0.14 -5.26 -6.72
N VAL A 62 0.30 -4.76 -7.87
CA VAL A 62 0.09 -3.36 -8.27
C VAL A 62 -1.39 -3.00 -8.21
N GLU A 63 -2.24 -3.83 -8.82
CA GLU A 63 -3.68 -3.64 -8.87
C GLU A 63 -4.31 -3.75 -7.48
N THR A 64 -4.04 -4.86 -6.77
CA THR A 64 -4.55 -5.08 -5.41
C THR A 64 -4.21 -3.93 -4.46
N TYR A 65 -2.96 -3.43 -4.50
CA TYR A 65 -2.52 -2.37 -3.59
C TYR A 65 -3.12 -1.00 -3.97
N ARG A 66 -3.37 -0.73 -5.27
CA ARG A 66 -4.12 0.47 -5.69
C ARG A 66 -5.56 0.44 -5.19
N GLU A 67 -6.22 -0.71 -5.29
CA GLU A 67 -7.58 -0.89 -4.79
C GLU A 67 -7.66 -0.66 -3.27
N ASN A 68 -6.72 -1.22 -2.51
CA ASN A 68 -6.63 -1.00 -1.06
C ASN A 68 -6.39 0.48 -0.71
N SER A 69 -5.57 1.19 -1.48
CA SER A 69 -5.36 2.63 -1.32
C SER A 69 -6.66 3.41 -1.52
N ALA A 70 -7.41 3.09 -2.58
CA ALA A 70 -8.69 3.72 -2.87
C ALA A 70 -9.74 3.44 -1.79
N LEU A 71 -9.80 2.22 -1.26
CA LEU A 71 -10.68 1.85 -0.16
C LEU A 71 -10.35 2.62 1.13
N ALA A 72 -9.07 2.76 1.46
CA ALA A 72 -8.63 3.55 2.62
C ALA A 72 -8.97 5.05 2.45
N LEU A 73 -8.81 5.61 1.24
CA LEU A 73 -9.25 6.98 0.92
C LEU A 73 -10.78 7.16 1.01
N ALA A 74 -11.56 6.13 0.68
CA ALA A 74 -13.01 6.19 0.85
C ALA A 74 -13.39 6.17 2.34
N ALA A 75 -12.72 5.32 3.13
CA ALA A 75 -12.91 5.25 4.58
C ALA A 75 -12.55 6.59 5.27
N SER A 76 -11.48 7.26 4.86
CA SER A 76 -11.10 8.56 5.44
C SER A 76 -12.21 9.61 5.29
N LYS A 77 -12.89 9.64 4.13
CA LYS A 77 -13.99 10.56 3.84
C LYS A 77 -15.24 10.23 4.64
N ALA A 78 -15.52 8.94 4.84
CA ALA A 78 -16.65 8.50 5.65
C ALA A 78 -16.49 8.96 7.11
N VAL A 79 -15.31 8.72 7.69
CA VAL A 79 -14.99 9.16 9.06
C VAL A 79 -15.06 10.69 9.20
N GLU A 80 -14.56 11.43 8.22
CA GLU A 80 -14.65 12.90 8.21
C GLU A 80 -16.11 13.38 8.24
N SER A 81 -16.98 12.78 7.41
CA SER A 81 -18.40 13.13 7.36
C SER A 81 -19.20 12.77 8.61
N GLU A 82 -18.73 11.79 9.39
CA GLU A 82 -19.34 11.41 10.68
C GLU A 82 -18.92 12.34 11.83
N ALA A 83 -17.84 13.10 11.66
CA ALA A 83 -17.31 14.00 12.67
C ALA A 83 -17.90 15.43 12.59
N GLU A 84 -18.65 15.74 11.53
CA GLU A 84 -19.38 17.00 11.30
C GLU A 84 -20.80 16.98 11.88
#